data_AF-A0A5S9MQK1-F1
#
_entry.id   AF-A0A5S9MQK1-F1
#
_cell.length_a   1.000
_cell.length_b   1.000
_cell.length_c   1.000
_cell.angle_alpha   90.00
_cell.angle_beta   90.00
_cell.angle_gamma   90.00
#
_symmetry.space_group_name_H-M   'P 1'
#
loop_
_entity.id
_entity.type
_entity.pdbx_description
1 polymer ?
#
loop_
_entity_poly.entity_id
_entity_poly.type
_entity_poly.pdbx_seq_one_letter_code
_entity_poly.pdbx_strand_id
1 'polypeptide(L)'
;MNLSGNPLIQTGLVSLFLLLTSTAMAGDYDYQMISKRFASAALSERALEAAKMQGECLVGIKELNFRNQTQFDPIAEWSNYRTAALLEKYSPCEVLVMLEVAQVRLKAPLR
;
A
#
# COMPACT_ATOMS: atom_id res chain seq x y z
N MET A 1 24.43 -48.34 15.31
CA MET A 1 24.64 -47.45 16.48
C MET A 1 23.36 -46.67 16.70
N ASN A 2 22.62 -47.03 17.75
CA ASN A 2 21.36 -46.38 18.14
C ASN A 2 21.63 -44.95 18.60
N LEU A 3 21.07 -43.95 17.92
CA LEU A 3 21.01 -42.57 18.40
C LEU A 3 19.87 -42.46 19.42
N SER A 4 20.10 -43.04 20.60
CA SER A 4 19.26 -42.85 21.77
C SER A 4 19.53 -41.48 22.39
N GLY A 5 18.54 -40.60 22.28
CA GLY A 5 18.16 -39.64 23.35
C GLY A 5 19.18 -38.59 23.76
N ASN A 6 19.36 -37.54 22.96
CA ASN A 6 19.84 -36.25 23.48
C ASN A 6 18.66 -35.28 23.57
N PRO A 7 18.07 -35.07 24.77
CA PRO A 7 16.85 -34.27 24.93
C PRO A 7 17.05 -32.81 24.52
N LEU A 8 18.29 -32.30 24.57
CA LEU A 8 18.67 -30.94 24.16
C LEU A 8 18.58 -30.71 22.63
N ILE A 9 18.89 -31.72 21.82
CA ILE A 9 18.82 -31.63 20.36
C ILE A 9 17.35 -31.77 19.90
N GLN A 10 16.59 -32.62 20.60
CA GLN A 10 15.18 -32.85 20.31
C GLN A 10 14.31 -31.62 20.68
N THR A 11 14.57 -30.94 21.81
CA THR A 11 13.84 -29.72 22.19
C THR A 11 14.18 -28.52 21.29
N GLY A 12 15.44 -28.40 20.84
CA GLY A 12 15.86 -27.35 19.91
C GLY A 12 15.17 -27.45 18.55
N LEU A 13 15.07 -28.67 18.00
CA LEU A 13 14.39 -28.91 16.73
C LEU A 13 12.87 -28.67 16.82
N VAL A 14 12.23 -29.06 17.93
CA VAL A 14 10.80 -28.79 18.17
C VAL A 14 10.51 -27.30 18.29
N SER A 15 11.39 -26.55 18.97
CA SER A 15 11.24 -25.09 19.13
C SER A 15 11.39 -24.34 17.81
N LEU A 16 12.33 -24.77 16.95
CA LEU A 16 12.50 -24.21 15.61
C LEU A 16 11.28 -24.50 14.71
N PHE A 17 10.70 -25.71 14.82
CA PHE A 17 9.50 -26.08 14.08
C PHE A 17 8.26 -25.25 14.49
N LEU A 18 8.12 -24.91 15.77
CA LEU A 18 7.03 -24.07 16.29
C LEU A 18 7.13 -22.59 15.85
N LEU A 19 8.36 -22.09 15.63
CA LEU A 19 8.59 -20.73 15.12
C LEU A 19 8.33 -20.62 13.60
N LEU A 20 8.49 -21.71 12.85
CA LEU A 20 8.26 -21.74 11.40
C LEU A 20 6.77 -21.86 11.02
N THR A 21 5.92 -22.42 11.87
CA THR A 21 4.47 -22.55 11.59
C THR A 21 3.68 -21.28 11.86
N SER A 22 4.21 -20.35 12.66
CA SER A 22 3.52 -19.10 12.99
C SER A 22 3.52 -18.08 11.84
N THR A 23 4.38 -18.24 10.83
CA THR A 23 4.35 -17.39 9.62
C THR A 23 3.29 -17.83 8.60
N ALA A 24 2.67 -18.99 8.77
CA ALA A 24 1.65 -19.50 7.84
C ALA A 24 0.26 -18.85 8.03
N MET A 25 0.11 -17.94 9.00
CA MET A 25 -1.15 -17.23 9.30
C MET A 25 -1.11 -15.75 8.92
N ALA A 26 -0.31 -15.38 7.91
CA ALA A 26 -0.51 -14.13 7.20
C ALA A 26 -1.68 -14.35 6.21
N GLY A 27 -2.92 -14.26 6.69
CA GLY A 27 -4.09 -14.31 5.82
C GLY A 27 -4.11 -13.08 4.92
N ASP A 28 -4.14 -13.29 3.59
CA ASP A 28 -4.44 -12.22 2.66
C ASP A 28 -5.84 -11.69 2.96
N TYR A 29 -5.91 -10.43 3.40
CA TYR A 29 -7.16 -9.74 3.71
C TYR A 29 -7.87 -9.35 2.41
N ASP A 30 -8.60 -10.29 1.83
CA ASP A 30 -9.47 -10.02 0.68
C ASP A 30 -10.77 -9.31 1.10
N TYR A 31 -11.22 -8.36 0.29
CA TYR A 31 -12.47 -7.63 0.51
C TYR A 31 -13.67 -8.58 0.63
N GLN A 32 -13.71 -9.69 -0.12
CA GLN A 32 -14.80 -10.66 0.02
C GLN A 32 -14.83 -11.31 1.40
N MET A 33 -13.68 -11.54 2.02
CA MET A 33 -13.60 -12.11 3.37
C MET A 33 -14.05 -11.10 4.42
N ILE A 34 -13.62 -9.85 4.29
CA ILE A 34 -13.95 -8.76 5.22
C ILE A 34 -15.44 -8.41 5.14
N SER A 35 -15.97 -8.22 3.94
CA SER A 35 -17.38 -7.85 3.72
C SER A 35 -18.34 -8.93 4.21
N LYS A 36 -17.98 -10.22 4.10
CA LYS A 36 -18.75 -11.32 4.69
C LYS A 36 -18.75 -11.28 6.22
N ARG A 37 -17.60 -10.95 6.84
CA ARG A 37 -17.46 -10.86 8.30
C ARG A 37 -18.14 -9.62 8.88
N PHE A 38 -18.18 -8.53 8.12
CA PHE A 38 -18.74 -7.25 8.52
C PHE A 38 -19.78 -6.77 7.50
N ALA A 39 -20.91 -7.47 7.43
CA ALA A 39 -21.96 -7.22 6.43
C ALA A 39 -22.49 -5.77 6.46
N SER A 40 -22.51 -5.12 7.63
CA SER A 40 -22.91 -3.71 7.75
C SER A 40 -21.94 -2.72 7.08
N ALA A 41 -20.70 -3.14 6.84
CA ALA A 41 -19.67 -2.37 6.15
C ALA A 41 -19.47 -2.82 4.69
N ALA A 42 -20.26 -3.78 4.20
CA ALA A 42 -20.19 -4.23 2.82
C ALA A 42 -20.68 -3.12 1.88
N LEU A 43 -19.82 -2.71 0.96
CA LEU A 43 -20.12 -1.78 -0.12
C LEU A 43 -20.97 -2.47 -1.18
N SER A 44 -21.85 -1.70 -1.81
CA SER A 44 -22.46 -2.09 -3.08
C SER A 44 -21.38 -2.26 -4.16
N GLU A 45 -21.67 -3.05 -5.19
CA GLU A 45 -20.73 -3.30 -6.30
C GLU A 45 -20.22 -1.99 -6.94
N ARG A 46 -21.12 -1.03 -7.19
CA ARG A 46 -20.75 0.29 -7.72
C ARG A 46 -19.84 1.08 -6.77
N ALA A 47 -20.08 1.01 -5.46
CA ALA A 47 -19.24 1.70 -4.48
C ALA A 47 -17.87 1.04 -4.32
N LEU A 48 -17.81 -0.30 -4.42
CA LEU A 48 -16.55 -1.04 -4.45
C LEU A 48 -15.72 -0.66 -5.69
N GLU A 49 -16.36 -0.60 -6.86
CA GLU A 49 -15.67 -0.23 -8.09
C GLU A 49 -15.17 1.21 -8.05
N ALA A 50 -15.98 2.14 -7.55
CA ALA A 50 -15.55 3.51 -7.31
C ALA A 50 -14.34 3.57 -6.35
N ALA A 51 -14.35 2.80 -5.26
CA ALA A 51 -13.24 2.75 -4.31
C ALA A 51 -11.95 2.19 -4.93
N LYS A 52 -12.05 1.15 -5.78
CA LYS A 52 -10.91 0.62 -6.53
C LYS A 52 -10.32 1.68 -7.45
N MET A 53 -11.15 2.39 -8.21
CA MET A 53 -10.72 3.48 -9.08
C MET A 53 -9.99 4.58 -8.29
N GLN A 54 -10.50 4.97 -7.12
CA GLN A 54 -9.81 5.93 -6.25
C GLN A 54 -8.45 5.40 -5.76
N GLY A 55 -8.36 4.08 -5.50
CA GLY A 55 -7.09 3.41 -5.19
C GLY A 55 -6.08 3.47 -6.33
N GLU A 56 -6.51 3.21 -7.57
CA GLU A 56 -5.65 3.36 -8.76
C GLU A 56 -5.15 4.79 -8.92
N CYS A 57 -6.01 5.79 -8.71
CA CYS A 57 -5.63 7.19 -8.76
C CYS A 57 -4.60 7.56 -7.68
N LEU A 58 -4.70 7.01 -6.47
CA LEU A 58 -3.70 7.20 -5.41
C LEU A 58 -2.33 6.62 -5.78
N VAL A 59 -2.30 5.46 -6.47
CA VAL A 59 -1.06 4.88 -6.99
C VAL A 59 -0.43 5.83 -8.02
N GLY A 60 -1.22 6.36 -8.95
CA GLY A 60 -0.74 7.34 -9.93
C GLY A 60 -0.16 8.61 -9.27
N ILE A 61 -0.83 9.14 -8.24
CA ILE A 61 -0.32 10.29 -7.47
C ILE A 61 1.04 9.96 -6.85
N LYS A 62 1.18 8.76 -6.28
CA LYS A 62 2.44 8.31 -5.68
C LYS A 62 3.55 8.26 -6.74
N GLU A 63 3.28 7.72 -7.92
CA GLU A 63 4.27 7.62 -9.00
C GLU A 63 4.71 8.99 -9.53
N LEU A 64 3.80 9.96 -9.59
CA LEU A 64 4.12 11.33 -10.02
C LEU A 64 5.00 12.10 -9.04
N ASN A 65 4.73 11.93 -7.73
CA ASN A 65 5.37 12.69 -6.67
C ASN A 65 6.64 12.01 -6.11
N PHE A 66 6.65 10.68 -6.05
CA PHE A 66 7.75 9.88 -5.50
C PHE A 66 8.54 9.22 -6.62
N ARG A 67 9.20 10.02 -7.46
CA ARG A 67 10.38 9.50 -8.17
C ARG A 67 11.42 9.12 -7.12
N ASN A 68 12.13 8.02 -7.32
CA ASN A 68 13.07 7.44 -6.36
C ASN A 68 14.22 8.43 -6.08
N GLN A 69 14.00 9.35 -5.15
CA GLN A 69 14.91 10.45 -4.84
C GLN A 69 15.89 9.96 -3.77
N THR A 70 17.15 9.77 -4.15
CA THR A 70 18.22 9.40 -3.21
C THR A 70 18.69 10.59 -2.35
N GLN A 71 18.22 11.79 -2.66
CA GLN A 71 18.56 13.04 -1.97
C GLN A 71 17.30 13.89 -1.79
N PHE A 72 17.31 14.78 -0.80
CA PHE A 72 16.22 15.70 -0.52
C PHE A 72 16.03 16.70 -1.67
N ASP A 73 14.80 16.79 -2.19
CA ASP A 73 14.40 17.77 -3.20
C ASP A 73 13.28 18.67 -2.63
N PRO A 74 13.58 19.96 -2.35
CA PRO A 74 12.62 20.90 -1.79
C PRO A 74 11.34 21.05 -2.63
N ILE A 75 11.45 20.89 -3.96
CA ILE A 75 10.31 21.03 -4.88
C ILE A 75 9.41 19.81 -4.76
N ALA A 76 9.98 18.61 -4.69
CA ALA A 76 9.23 17.38 -4.48
C ALA A 76 8.52 17.36 -3.12
N GLU A 77 9.19 17.81 -2.05
CA GLU A 77 8.58 17.92 -0.73
C GLU A 77 7.44 18.92 -0.68
N TRP A 78 7.60 20.06 -1.34
CA TRP A 78 6.52 21.03 -1.46
C TRP A 78 5.33 20.46 -2.27
N SER A 79 5.60 19.71 -3.34
CA SER A 79 4.56 19.02 -4.13
C SER A 79 3.82 17.97 -3.29
N ASN A 80 4.53 17.21 -2.45
CA ASN A 80 3.93 16.25 -1.52
C ASN A 80 2.98 16.94 -0.53
N TYR A 81 3.42 18.03 0.10
CA TYR A 81 2.58 18.79 1.02
C TYR A 81 1.33 19.35 0.34
N ARG A 82 1.47 19.89 -0.87
CA ARG A 82 0.34 20.40 -1.66
C ARG A 82 -0.63 19.30 -2.06
N THR A 83 -0.12 18.14 -2.43
CA THR A 83 -0.92 16.96 -2.76
C THR A 83 -1.76 16.52 -1.56
N ALA A 84 -1.17 16.46 -0.36
CA ALA A 84 -1.90 16.13 0.86
C ALA A 84 -3.05 17.13 1.12
N ALA A 85 -2.76 18.43 1.01
CA ALA A 85 -3.78 19.47 1.18
C ALA A 85 -4.90 19.43 0.11
N LEU A 86 -4.60 18.98 -1.11
CA LEU A 86 -5.60 18.78 -2.16
C LEU A 86 -6.49 17.57 -1.86
N LEU A 87 -5.92 16.48 -1.35
CA LEU A 87 -6.67 15.27 -0.98
C LEU A 87 -7.64 15.48 0.20
N GLU A 88 -7.45 16.55 1.00
CA GLU A 88 -8.42 16.95 2.01
C GLU A 88 -9.71 17.54 1.41
N LYS A 89 -9.67 18.00 0.15
CA LYS A 89 -10.76 18.75 -0.50
C LYS A 89 -11.34 18.07 -1.73
N TYR A 90 -10.55 17.24 -2.41
CA TYR A 90 -10.89 16.65 -3.69
C TYR A 90 -10.66 15.14 -3.66
N SER A 91 -11.36 14.41 -4.52
CA SER A 91 -11.14 12.97 -4.64
C SER A 91 -9.75 12.67 -5.23
N PRO A 92 -9.13 11.52 -4.90
CA PRO A 92 -7.86 11.11 -5.48
C PRO A 92 -7.78 11.24 -7.00
N CYS A 93 -8.82 10.86 -7.75
CA CYS A 93 -8.79 10.99 -9.20
C CYS A 93 -8.79 12.45 -9.69
N GLU A 94 -9.51 13.35 -9.03
CA GLU A 94 -9.45 14.78 -9.36
C GLU A 94 -8.05 15.36 -9.09
N VAL A 95 -7.45 14.98 -7.95
CA VAL A 95 -6.09 15.42 -7.60
C VAL A 95 -5.08 14.90 -8.61
N LEU A 96 -5.16 13.63 -9.02
CA LEU A 96 -4.28 13.07 -10.04
C LEU A 96 -4.31 13.89 -11.34
N VAL A 97 -5.51 14.19 -11.85
CA VAL A 97 -5.67 15.01 -13.07
C VAL A 97 -5.05 16.40 -12.89
N MET A 98 -5.27 17.06 -11.75
CA MET A 98 -4.67 18.37 -11.46
C MET A 98 -3.13 18.30 -11.50
N LEU A 99 -2.54 17.27 -10.89
CA LEU A 99 -1.09 17.07 -10.85
C LEU A 99 -0.50 16.75 -12.23
N GLU A 100 -1.16 15.91 -13.04
CA GLU A 100 -0.73 15.61 -14.41
C GLU A 100 -0.70 16.87 -15.27
N VAL A 101 -1.77 17.68 -15.22
CA VAL A 101 -1.84 18.95 -15.95
C VAL A 101 -0.74 19.90 -15.49
N ALA A 102 -0.51 20.02 -14.17
CA ALA A 102 0.56 20.85 -13.63
C ALA A 102 1.94 20.37 -14.11
N GLN A 103 2.18 19.07 -14.13
CA GLN A 103 3.45 18.50 -14.54
C GLN A 103 3.74 18.72 -16.04
N VAL A 104 2.73 18.64 -16.90
CA VAL A 104 2.86 18.99 -18.33
C VAL A 104 3.32 20.44 -18.49
N ARG A 105 2.76 21.37 -17.71
CA ARG A 105 3.13 22.79 -17.76
C ARG A 105 4.52 23.07 -17.20
N LEU A 106 4.91 22.38 -16.13
CA LEU A 106 6.25 22.52 -15.54
C LEU A 106 7.37 21.96 -16.43
N LYS A 107 7.09 20.89 -17.18
CA LYS A 107 8.05 20.29 -18.12
C LYS A 107 8.07 20.97 -19.48
N ALA A 108 7.13 21.89 -19.76
CA ALA A 108 7.14 22.65 -21.00
C ALA A 108 8.36 23.60 -21.01
N PRO A 109 9.07 23.74 -22.14
CA PRO A 109 10.18 24.68 -22.23
C PRO A 109 9.66 26.10 -21.96
N LEU A 110 10.38 26.83 -21.10
CA LEU A 110 10.14 28.24 -20.86
C LEU A 110 10.26 28.97 -22.21
N ARG A 111 9.17 29.60 -22.66
CA ARG A 111 9.19 30.51 -23.81
C ARG A 111 9.72 31.86 -23.38
#